data_AF-A0A3Q2NML0-F1
#
_entry.id   AF-A0A3Q2NML0-F1
#
_cell.length_a   1.000
_cell.length_b   1.000
_cell.length_c   1.000
_cell.angle_alpha   90.00
_cell.angle_beta   90.00
_cell.angle_gamma   90.00
#
_symmetry.space_group_name_H-M   'P 1'
#
loop_
_entity.id
_entity.type
_entity.pdbx_description
1 polymer ?
#
loop_
_entity_poly.entity_id
_entity_poly.type
_entity_poly.pdbx_seq_one_letter_code
_entity_poly.pdbx_strand_id
1 'polypeptide(L)'
;GAIELDLNRFPRGAKTAKQCTLNMIRTEQELPTISIFKQKRVKGWWPFVARDENDEMELTGKVEAELHLVTAEEAEKSPVGLGRNEPDPLEKPRPDTSLMWFLGPLKSLRYFIWHNYRWLILKALGLILLLLMLGLFLYSFPGY
;
A
#
# COMPACT_ATOMS: atom_id res chain seq x y z
N GLY A 1 30.33 9.79 18.12
CA GLY A 1 29.79 8.46 18.44
C GLY A 1 29.83 7.63 17.18
N ALA A 2 30.26 6.37 17.28
CA ALA A 2 30.15 5.41 16.19
C ALA A 2 28.97 4.48 16.50
N ILE A 3 28.18 4.14 15.49
CA ILE A 3 27.08 3.19 15.60
C ILE A 3 27.50 1.97 14.80
N GLU A 4 27.59 0.82 15.45
CA GLU A 4 27.84 -0.46 14.80
C GLU A 4 26.49 -1.12 14.47
N LEU A 5 26.32 -1.54 13.22
CA LEU A 5 25.08 -2.13 12.72
C LEU A 5 25.40 -3.52 12.14
N ASP A 6 24.74 -4.55 12.68
CA ASP A 6 24.83 -5.90 12.10
C ASP A 6 23.98 -5.98 10.82
N LEU A 7 24.66 -6.07 9.69
CA LEU A 7 24.04 -6.14 8.35
C LEU A 7 23.35 -7.49 8.08
N ASN A 8 23.69 -8.55 8.82
CA ASN A 8 23.03 -9.86 8.70
C ASN A 8 21.73 -9.94 9.49
N ARG A 9 21.64 -9.22 10.61
CA ARG A 9 20.48 -9.17 11.51
C ARG A 9 19.95 -7.75 11.66
N PHE A 10 19.73 -7.08 10.54
CA PHE A 10 19.24 -5.71 10.54
C PHE A 10 17.78 -5.66 11.03
N PRO A 11 17.45 -4.86 12.05
CA PRO A 11 16.09 -4.75 12.57
C PRO A 11 15.18 -4.07 11.54
N ARG A 12 14.05 -4.70 11.24
CA ARG A 12 13.11 -4.14 10.27
C ARG A 12 12.29 -3.02 10.91
N GLY A 13 12.32 -1.84 10.30
CA GLY A 13 11.44 -0.73 10.67
C GLY A 13 9.95 -1.04 10.44
N ALA A 14 9.06 -0.32 11.12
CA ALA A 14 7.63 -0.51 10.98
C ALA A 14 7.15 -0.12 9.58
N LYS A 15 6.12 -0.81 9.07
CA LYS A 15 5.58 -0.51 7.73
C LYS A 15 4.80 0.80 7.67
N THR A 16 4.28 1.26 8.81
CA THR A 16 3.46 2.48 8.91
C THR A 16 3.81 3.25 10.17
N ALA A 17 3.62 4.57 10.14
CA ALA A 17 3.80 5.44 11.31
C ALA A 17 2.95 5.02 12.52
N LYS A 18 1.79 4.38 12.30
CA LYS A 18 0.91 3.90 13.38
C LYS A 18 1.48 2.68 14.12
N GLN A 19 2.17 1.80 13.42
CA GLN A 19 2.80 0.60 14.00
C GLN A 19 4.15 0.91 14.64
N CYS A 20 4.76 2.05 14.30
CA CYS A 20 5.96 2.55 14.93
C CYS A 20 5.65 3.02 16.36
N THR A 21 6.12 2.25 17.36
CA THR A 21 5.85 2.49 18.78
C THR A 21 7.12 2.26 19.62
N LEU A 22 7.12 2.77 20.86
CA LEU A 22 8.22 2.61 21.81
C LEU A 22 8.57 1.14 22.09
N ASN A 23 7.58 0.25 21.98
CA ASN A 23 7.74 -1.19 22.17
C ASN A 23 8.75 -1.81 21.18
N MET A 24 8.96 -1.19 20.01
CA MET A 24 9.99 -1.67 19.07
C MET A 24 11.41 -1.59 19.64
N ILE A 25 11.68 -0.61 20.49
CA ILE A 25 13.00 -0.46 21.13
C ILE A 25 13.09 -1.35 22.36
N ARG A 26 12.03 -1.38 23.19
CA ARG A 26 12.00 -2.20 24.41
C ARG A 26 12.07 -3.70 24.09
N THR A 27 11.52 -4.10 22.95
CA THR A 27 11.41 -5.50 22.52
C THR A 27 12.23 -5.75 21.24
N GLU A 28 13.45 -5.20 21.17
CA GLU A 28 14.33 -5.31 20.00
C GLU A 28 14.60 -6.78 19.61
N GLN A 29 14.70 -7.68 20.58
CA GLN A 29 15.00 -9.10 20.36
C GLN A 29 13.87 -9.88 19.68
N GLU A 30 12.62 -9.42 19.76
CA GLU A 30 11.47 -10.07 19.10
C GLU A 30 11.18 -9.47 17.72
N LEU A 31 11.85 -8.38 17.36
CA LEU A 31 11.61 -7.76 16.06
C LEU A 31 12.09 -8.67 14.93
N PRO A 32 11.32 -8.78 13.83
CA PRO A 32 11.75 -9.53 12.67
C PRO A 32 12.99 -8.87 12.07
N THR A 33 14.11 -9.59 12.09
CA THR A 33 15.37 -9.16 11.49
C THR A 33 15.48 -9.60 10.04
N ILE A 34 16.19 -8.82 9.24
CA ILE A 34 16.48 -9.12 7.82
C ILE A 34 17.98 -8.96 7.53
N SER A 35 18.49 -9.70 6.56
CA SER A 35 19.85 -9.49 6.05
C SER A 35 19.79 -8.49 4.90
N ILE A 36 20.41 -7.33 5.05
CA ILE A 36 20.42 -6.28 4.01
C ILE A 36 21.27 -6.69 2.80
N PHE A 37 22.18 -7.66 2.95
CA PHE A 37 22.89 -8.24 1.81
C PHE A 37 21.96 -8.97 0.84
N LYS A 38 20.91 -9.63 1.37
CA LYS A 38 19.86 -10.27 0.54
C LYS A 38 18.86 -9.25 0.01
N GLN A 39 18.53 -8.26 0.82
CA GLN A 39 17.58 -7.20 0.48
C GLN A 39 18.28 -5.83 0.57
N LYS A 40 18.97 -5.43 -0.50
CA LYS A 40 19.81 -4.22 -0.55
C LYS A 40 19.11 -2.91 -0.20
N ARG A 41 17.78 -2.86 -0.24
CA ARG A 41 16.97 -1.68 0.07
C ARG A 41 15.94 -1.99 1.14
N VAL A 42 15.93 -1.21 2.22
CA VAL A 42 15.02 -1.35 3.35
C VAL A 42 14.40 0.00 3.67
N LYS A 43 13.07 0.07 3.56
CA LYS A 43 12.27 1.23 3.95
C LYS A 43 11.45 0.89 5.20
N GLY A 44 11.36 1.82 6.13
CA GLY A 44 10.55 1.65 7.33
C GLY A 44 10.43 2.90 8.18
N TRP A 45 9.66 2.76 9.25
CA TRP A 45 9.47 3.78 10.28
C TRP A 45 10.22 3.39 11.55
N TRP A 46 11.03 4.30 12.07
CA TRP A 46 11.79 4.14 13.31
C TRP A 46 11.35 5.17 14.37
N PRO A 47 11.17 4.73 15.63
CA PRO A 47 10.85 5.61 16.73
C PRO A 47 12.09 6.40 17.17
N PHE A 48 11.94 7.70 17.35
CA PHE A 48 12.91 8.53 18.07
C PHE A 48 12.54 8.58 19.54
N VAL A 49 13.50 8.26 20.39
CA VAL A 49 13.33 8.28 21.84
C VAL A 49 14.28 9.27 22.48
N ALA A 50 13.76 10.01 23.45
CA ALA A 50 14.56 10.77 24.40
C ALA A 50 14.30 10.24 25.80
N ARG A 51 15.25 10.49 26.70
CA ARG A 51 15.04 10.24 28.12
C ARG A 51 14.54 11.53 28.77
N ASP A 52 13.48 11.43 29.55
CA ASP A 52 12.96 12.52 30.37
C ASP A 52 13.85 12.74 31.62
N GLU A 53 13.56 13.80 32.39
CA GLU A 53 14.19 14.11 33.68
C GLU A 53 14.12 12.93 34.68
N ASN A 54 13.13 12.05 34.51
CA ASN A 54 12.93 10.85 35.31
C ASN A 54 13.67 9.59 34.78
N ASP A 55 14.54 9.74 33.78
CA ASP A 55 15.24 8.64 33.05
C ASP A 55 14.29 7.63 32.35
N GLU A 56 13.01 7.96 32.24
CA GLU A 56 12.01 7.21 31.47
C GLU A 56 12.17 7.49 29.96
N MET A 57 12.09 6.43 29.15
CA MET A 57 12.16 6.56 27.69
C MET A 57 10.81 7.06 27.15
N GLU A 58 10.79 8.26 26.60
CA GLU A 58 9.63 8.84 25.92
C GLU A 58 9.84 8.86 24.40
N LEU A 59 8.78 8.56 23.65
CA LEU A 59 8.77 8.65 22.19
C LEU A 59 8.62 10.11 21.77
N THR A 60 9.71 10.76 21.36
CA THR A 60 9.73 12.16 20.93
C THR A 60 9.39 12.36 19.46
N GLY A 61 9.52 11.32 18.63
CA GLY A 61 9.25 11.44 17.20
C GLY A 61 9.23 10.11 16.47
N LYS A 62 8.92 10.17 15.17
CA LYS A 62 8.95 9.02 14.26
C LYS A 62 9.57 9.48 12.95
N VAL A 63 10.51 8.69 12.43
CA VAL A 63 11.16 8.97 11.16
C VAL A 63 10.91 7.85 10.17
N GLU A 64 10.50 8.24 8.97
CA GLU A 64 10.54 7.33 7.83
C GLU A 64 11.92 7.45 7.21
N ALA A 65 12.65 6.34 7.19
CA ALA A 65 13.98 6.28 6.61
C ALA A 65 14.05 5.17 5.58
N GLU A 66 14.99 5.31 4.66
CA GLU A 66 15.30 4.29 3.70
C GLU A 66 16.80 4.06 3.64
N LEU A 67 17.22 2.81 3.89
CA LEU A 67 18.61 2.41 3.88
C LEU A 67 18.89 1.59 2.63
N HIS A 68 19.93 1.98 1.91
CA HIS A 68 20.39 1.33 0.68
C HIS A 68 21.84 0.89 0.88
N LEU A 69 22.11 -0.40 0.65
CA LEU A 69 23.46 -0.94 0.62
C LEU A 69 24.05 -0.72 -0.77
N VAL A 70 24.98 0.23 -0.87
CA VAL A 70 25.74 0.56 -2.07
C VAL A 70 27.14 -0.06 -2.03
N THR A 71 27.75 -0.25 -3.19
CA THR A 71 29.14 -0.68 -3.30
C THR A 71 30.10 0.48 -3.06
N ALA A 72 31.38 0.19 -2.81
CA ALA A 72 32.40 1.22 -2.60
C ALA A 72 32.53 2.17 -3.82
N GLU A 73 32.52 1.61 -5.04
CA GLU A 73 32.62 2.39 -6.28
C GLU A 73 31.43 3.34 -6.49
N GLU A 74 30.22 2.93 -6.06
CA GLU A 74 29.02 3.77 -6.12
C GLU A 74 29.06 4.87 -5.06
N ALA A 75 29.53 4.55 -3.85
CA ALA A 75 29.67 5.50 -2.75
C ALA A 75 30.71 6.59 -3.06
N GLU A 76 31.79 6.27 -3.77
CA GLU A 76 32.79 7.25 -4.21
C GLU A 76 32.23 8.24 -5.24
N LYS A 77 31.36 7.77 -6.15
CA LYS A 77 30.71 8.63 -7.16
C LYS A 77 29.69 9.58 -6.54
N SER A 78 29.02 9.16 -5.47
CA SER A 78 28.00 9.96 -4.77
C SER A 78 28.20 9.85 -3.25
N PRO A 79 29.16 10.59 -2.68
CA PRO A 79 29.50 10.48 -1.26
C PRO A 79 28.37 11.03 -0.38
N VAL A 80 27.82 10.18 0.48
CA VAL A 80 26.81 10.54 1.50
C VAL A 80 27.46 10.69 2.88
N GLY A 81 26.82 11.41 3.80
CA GLY A 81 27.22 11.41 5.21
C GLY A 81 28.43 12.27 5.57
N LEU A 82 28.93 13.13 4.67
CA LEU A 82 30.01 14.10 4.98
C LEU A 82 29.58 15.23 5.94
N GLY A 83 28.36 15.21 6.47
CA GLY A 83 27.82 16.22 7.38
C GLY A 83 27.64 17.61 6.76
N ARG A 84 27.80 17.74 5.43
CA ARG A 84 27.69 19.01 4.70
C ARG A 84 26.29 19.27 4.14
N ASN A 85 25.52 18.21 3.92
CA ASN A 85 24.17 18.26 3.36
C ASN A 85 23.20 17.52 4.29
N GLU A 86 21.94 17.96 4.29
CA GLU A 86 20.83 17.25 4.93
C GLU A 86 20.64 15.85 4.32
N PRO A 87 20.08 14.88 5.07
CA PRO A 87 19.77 13.57 4.51
C PRO A 87 18.85 13.72 3.30
N ASP A 88 19.14 13.00 2.22
CA ASP A 88 18.36 13.10 0.99
C ASP A 88 16.88 12.85 1.28
N PRO A 89 15.99 13.78 0.88
CA PRO A 89 14.57 13.64 1.15
C PRO A 89 14.06 12.41 0.43
N LEU A 90 13.29 11.60 1.15
CA LEU A 90 12.67 10.42 0.59
C LEU A 90 11.86 10.80 -0.65
N GLU A 91 12.00 10.03 -1.72
CA GLU A 91 11.19 10.22 -2.92
C GLU A 91 9.71 10.26 -2.51
N LYS A 92 9.03 11.37 -2.86
CA LYS A 92 7.61 11.51 -2.58
C LYS A 92 6.88 10.32 -3.19
N PRO A 93 5.93 9.70 -2.46
CA PRO A 93 5.17 8.59 -3.01
C PRO A 93 4.58 9.07 -4.33
N ARG A 94 4.95 8.37 -5.42
CA ARG A 94 4.44 8.69 -6.75
C ARG A 94 2.92 8.69 -6.62
N PRO A 95 2.24 9.80 -6.97
CA PRO A 95 0.80 9.80 -6.86
C PRO A 95 0.28 8.64 -7.71
N ASP A 96 -0.67 7.88 -7.17
CA ASP A 96 -1.36 6.79 -7.88
C ASP A 96 -2.25 7.40 -9.00
N THR A 97 -1.64 8.12 -9.93
CA THR A 97 -2.31 8.90 -10.96
C THR A 97 -2.17 8.19 -12.29
N SER A 98 -3.28 7.57 -12.69
CA SER A 98 -3.89 7.81 -14.01
C SER A 98 -5.20 7.05 -14.18
N LEU A 99 -5.36 5.87 -13.55
CA LEU A 99 -6.50 4.99 -13.86
C LEU A 99 -7.51 4.76 -12.72
N MET A 100 -7.14 5.00 -11.45
CA MET A 100 -8.05 4.73 -10.33
C MET A 100 -9.21 5.74 -10.22
N TRP A 101 -9.01 7.00 -10.64
CA TRP A 101 -10.11 7.98 -10.70
C TRP A 101 -11.17 7.61 -11.73
N PHE A 102 -10.82 6.95 -12.85
CA PHE A 102 -11.78 6.48 -13.85
C PHE A 102 -12.42 5.13 -13.48
N LEU A 103 -11.70 4.24 -12.80
CA LEU A 103 -12.22 2.92 -12.38
C LEU A 103 -13.09 2.99 -11.11
N GLY A 104 -12.94 4.02 -10.28
CA GLY A 104 -13.81 4.30 -9.12
C GLY A 104 -15.30 4.48 -9.47
N PRO A 105 -15.66 5.35 -10.43
CA PRO A 105 -17.05 5.53 -10.84
C PRO A 105 -17.63 4.31 -11.55
N LEU A 106 -16.82 3.54 -12.30
CA LEU A 106 -17.28 2.29 -12.94
C LEU A 106 -17.68 1.22 -11.91
N LYS A 107 -16.97 1.11 -10.78
CA LYS A 107 -17.35 0.17 -9.71
C LYS A 107 -18.65 0.59 -9.02
N SER A 108 -18.84 1.89 -8.77
CA SER A 108 -20.09 2.43 -8.20
C SER A 108 -21.27 2.30 -9.17
N LEU A 109 -21.05 2.57 -10.45
CA LEU A 109 -22.06 2.41 -11.50
C LEU A 109 -22.45 0.95 -11.68
N ARG A 110 -21.50 0.01 -11.64
CA ARG A 110 -21.78 -1.43 -11.68
C ARG A 110 -22.64 -1.88 -10.48
N TYR A 111 -22.36 -1.38 -9.27
CA TYR A 111 -23.17 -1.67 -8.10
C TYR A 111 -24.59 -1.13 -8.23
N PHE A 112 -24.73 0.11 -8.73
CA PHE A 112 -26.03 0.75 -8.97
C PHE A 112 -26.84 0.03 -10.06
N ILE A 113 -26.20 -0.33 -11.17
CA ILE A 113 -26.78 -1.11 -12.27
C ILE A 113 -27.24 -2.48 -11.75
N TRP A 114 -26.41 -3.17 -10.97
CA TRP A 114 -26.76 -4.47 -10.41
C TRP A 114 -27.98 -4.42 -9.47
N HIS A 115 -28.16 -3.32 -8.74
CA HIS A 115 -29.33 -3.15 -7.87
C HIS A 115 -30.60 -2.82 -8.66
N ASN A 116 -30.51 -2.00 -9.71
CA ASN A 116 -31.68 -1.53 -10.46
C ASN A 116 -32.13 -2.48 -11.59
N TYR A 117 -31.19 -3.19 -12.24
CA TYR A 117 -31.50 -3.98 -13.44
C TYR A 117 -32.08 -5.38 -13.17
N ARG A 118 -32.05 -5.91 -11.94
CA ARG A 118 -32.65 -7.24 -11.65
C ARG A 118 -34.13 -7.31 -12.03
N TRP A 119 -34.90 -6.29 -11.70
CA TRP A 119 -36.32 -6.20 -12.07
C TRP A 119 -36.54 -5.81 -13.53
N LEU A 120 -35.65 -4.99 -14.10
CA LEU A 120 -35.74 -4.56 -15.50
C LEU A 120 -35.47 -5.74 -16.46
N ILE A 121 -34.44 -6.55 -16.18
CA ILE A 121 -34.11 -7.77 -16.92
C ILE A 121 -35.27 -8.78 -16.85
N LEU A 122 -35.87 -8.97 -15.66
CA LEU A 122 -37.00 -9.89 -15.50
C LEU A 122 -38.23 -9.45 -16.30
N LYS A 123 -38.56 -8.15 -16.30
CA LYS A 123 -39.65 -7.58 -17.10
C LYS A 123 -39.39 -7.69 -18.60
N ALA A 124 -38.17 -7.39 -19.04
CA ALA A 124 -37.78 -7.50 -20.45
C ALA A 124 -37.86 -8.94 -20.95
N LEU A 125 -37.36 -9.91 -20.17
CA LEU A 125 -37.41 -11.33 -20.51
C LEU A 125 -38.85 -11.84 -20.56
N GLY A 126 -39.71 -11.43 -19.63
CA GLY A 126 -41.15 -11.75 -19.67
C GLY A 126 -41.86 -11.15 -20.89
N LEU A 127 -41.55 -9.91 -21.25
CA LEU A 127 -42.12 -9.25 -22.43
C LEU A 127 -41.67 -9.91 -23.74
N ILE A 128 -40.40 -10.29 -23.84
CA ILE A 128 -39.87 -11.04 -24.99
C ILE A 128 -40.56 -12.40 -25.10
N LEU A 129 -40.70 -13.13 -23.99
CA LEU A 129 -41.38 -14.43 -23.96
C LEU A 129 -42.84 -14.29 -24.43
N LEU A 130 -43.54 -13.25 -23.95
CA LEU A 130 -44.92 -12.98 -24.32
C LEU A 130 -45.06 -12.64 -25.81
N LEU A 131 -44.16 -11.81 -26.36
CA LEU A 131 -44.11 -11.52 -27.80
C LEU A 131 -43.83 -12.78 -28.63
N LEU A 132 -42.91 -13.64 -28.18
CA LEU A 132 -42.62 -14.92 -28.81
C LEU A 132 -43.85 -15.83 -28.81
N MET A 133 -44.56 -15.90 -27.68
CA MET A 133 -45.77 -16.70 -27.52
C MET A 133 -46.88 -16.18 -28.44
N LEU A 134 -47.10 -14.87 -28.52
CA LEU A 134 -48.03 -14.26 -29.47
C LEU A 134 -47.63 -14.50 -30.93
N GLY A 135 -46.35 -14.34 -31.27
CA GLY A 135 -45.84 -14.60 -32.62
C GLY A 135 -46.03 -16.05 -33.05
N LEU A 136 -45.72 -17.00 -32.16
CA LEU A 136 -45.97 -18.43 -32.40
C LEU A 136 -47.46 -18.73 -32.47
N PHE A 137 -48.30 -18.10 -31.65
CA PHE A 137 -49.75 -18.28 -31.67
C PHE A 137 -50.36 -17.82 -33.00
N LEU A 138 -49.95 -16.65 -33.50
CA LEU A 138 -50.37 -16.16 -34.81
C LEU A 138 -49.84 -17.03 -35.95
N TYR A 139 -48.61 -17.56 -35.83
CA TYR A 139 -48.06 -18.53 -36.77
C TYR A 139 -48.79 -19.87 -36.75
N SER A 140 -49.27 -20.30 -35.57
CA SER A 140 -49.98 -21.58 -35.38
C SER A 140 -51.47 -21.49 -35.68
N PHE A 141 -52.02 -20.28 -35.86
CA PHE A 141 -53.41 -20.08 -36.27
C PHE A 141 -53.54 -20.53 -37.73
N PRO A 142 -54.28 -21.62 -38.02
CA PRO A 142 -54.35 -22.15 -39.37
C PRO A 142 -55.22 -21.20 -40.20
N GLY A 143 -54.55 -20.37 -40.99
CA GLY A 143 -55.19 -19.31 -41.74
C GLY A 143 -54.36 -18.75 -42.88
N TYR A 144 -53.51 -19.58 -43.50
CA TYR A 144 -53.33 -19.75 -44.94
C TYR A 144 -52.73 -21.14 -45.20
#